data_AF-A0A851GJK1-F1
#
_entry.id   AF-A0A851GJK1-F1
#
_cell.length_a   1.000
_cell.length_b   1.000
_cell.length_c   1.000
_cell.angle_alpha   90.00
_cell.angle_beta   90.00
_cell.angle_gamma   90.00
#
_symmetry.space_group_name_H-M   'P 1'
#
loop_
_entity.id
_entity.type
_entity.pdbx_description
1 polymer ?
#
loop_
_entity_poly.entity_id
_entity_poly.type
_entity_poly.pdbx_seq_one_letter_code
_entity_poly.pdbx_strand_id
1 'polypeptide(L)'
;MKSINYTLALSSFLVASTVVGNAAISINGTNYVDYDATTSAIVDNAGNVIADGSGFVAIGSFGSMSIADIQALTDGTAMASAFDELSSGTMGAAGFDGVWSASFEDAGDTSSLAGQPIYTVIGNGSDLSLSDQFFVYYHGDVNGTGLFLEDPGNNTDAVVAEGAASTGSVVIGEHGNFNYDFGAGNNAAYNLVTIPVPEPTSTALLGLGAFAFVLRRRR
;
A
#
# COMPACT_ATOMS: atom_id res chain seq x y z
N MET A 1 66.61 -39.11 28.62
CA MET A 1 65.22 -38.62 28.66
C MET A 1 65.16 -37.30 27.91
N LYS A 2 64.49 -37.26 26.76
CA LYS A 2 64.33 -36.06 25.91
C LYS A 2 62.91 -35.51 26.15
N SER A 3 62.80 -34.29 26.68
CA SER A 3 61.54 -33.57 26.79
C SER A 3 61.30 -32.75 25.52
N ILE A 4 60.19 -33.02 24.84
CA ILE A 4 59.72 -32.28 23.66
C ILE A 4 58.80 -31.18 24.18
N ASN A 5 59.15 -29.91 23.93
CA ASN A 5 58.31 -28.76 24.23
C ASN A 5 57.37 -28.51 23.05
N TYR A 6 56.06 -28.69 23.24
CA TYR A 6 55.04 -28.27 22.28
C TYR A 6 54.47 -26.92 22.71
N THR A 7 54.82 -25.88 21.97
CA THR A 7 54.22 -24.55 22.12
C THR A 7 52.95 -24.50 21.27
N LEU A 8 51.79 -24.66 21.90
CA LEU A 8 50.48 -24.46 21.27
C LEU A 8 50.19 -22.95 21.21
N ALA A 9 50.24 -22.37 20.02
CA ALA A 9 49.73 -21.02 19.76
C ALA A 9 48.20 -21.10 19.61
N LEU A 10 47.48 -20.56 20.60
CA LEU A 10 46.03 -20.44 20.57
C LEU A 10 45.66 -19.10 19.92
N SER A 11 45.29 -19.12 18.64
CA SER A 11 44.76 -17.94 17.93
C SER A 11 43.25 -17.84 18.17
N SER A 12 42.83 -16.94 19.05
CA SER A 12 41.42 -16.59 19.26
C SER A 12 40.93 -15.68 18.13
N PHE A 13 40.07 -16.21 17.26
CA PHE A 13 39.34 -15.44 16.25
C PHE A 13 38.10 -14.81 16.92
N LEU A 14 38.14 -13.50 17.16
CA LEU A 14 36.98 -12.76 17.66
C LEU A 14 36.08 -12.43 16.46
N VAL A 15 34.99 -13.17 16.26
CA VAL A 15 33.92 -12.75 15.36
C VAL A 15 33.11 -11.70 16.10
N ALA A 16 33.34 -10.42 15.79
CA ALA A 16 32.39 -9.36 16.15
C ALA A 16 31.15 -9.53 15.29
N SER A 17 30.18 -10.31 15.77
CA SER A 17 28.81 -10.23 15.27
C SER A 17 28.24 -8.92 15.79
N THR A 18 28.30 -7.87 14.97
CA THR A 18 27.39 -6.73 15.15
C THR A 18 26.01 -7.23 14.76
N VAL A 19 25.22 -7.64 15.74
CA VAL A 19 23.76 -7.59 15.60
C VAL A 19 23.44 -6.11 15.51
N VAL A 20 23.34 -5.58 14.30
CA VAL A 20 22.67 -4.30 14.06
C VAL A 20 21.23 -4.57 14.45
N GLY A 21 20.78 -3.93 15.53
CA GLY A 21 19.37 -4.00 15.93
C GLY A 21 18.53 -3.48 14.78
N ASN A 22 17.56 -4.29 14.38
CA ASN A 22 16.56 -4.04 13.35
C ASN A 22 16.02 -2.61 13.43
N ALA A 23 16.09 -1.86 12.34
CA ALA A 23 15.31 -0.63 12.22
C ALA A 23 13.83 -1.01 12.30
N ALA A 24 13.07 -0.33 13.15
CA ALA A 24 11.63 -0.52 13.31
C ALA A 24 10.95 0.78 12.87
N ILE A 25 10.26 0.78 11.73
CA ILE A 25 9.46 1.92 11.26
C ILE A 25 8.09 1.89 11.95
N SER A 26 7.66 3.05 12.42
CA SER A 26 6.30 3.30 12.92
C SER A 26 5.72 4.50 12.19
N ILE A 27 4.46 4.44 11.77
CA ILE A 27 3.76 5.56 11.13
C ILE A 27 2.27 5.49 11.47
N ASN A 28 1.66 6.63 11.74
CA ASN A 28 0.20 6.68 11.85
C ASN A 28 -0.38 7.02 10.48
N GLY A 29 -1.47 6.36 10.14
CA GLY A 29 -2.26 6.71 8.96
C GLY A 29 -3.67 7.13 9.37
N THR A 30 -4.26 8.04 8.62
CA THR A 30 -5.66 8.46 8.78
C THR A 30 -6.21 9.08 7.51
N ASN A 31 -7.53 9.02 7.31
CA ASN A 31 -8.24 9.87 6.34
C ASN A 31 -9.18 10.91 6.97
N TYR A 32 -9.11 11.09 8.29
CA TYR A 32 -9.84 12.12 8.99
C TYR A 32 -8.90 12.97 9.83
N VAL A 33 -9.18 14.27 9.85
CA VAL A 33 -8.55 15.24 10.74
C VAL A 33 -9.68 15.93 11.49
N ASP A 34 -9.72 15.72 12.81
CA ASP A 34 -10.64 16.38 13.73
C ASP A 34 -12.16 16.28 13.40
N TYR A 35 -12.56 15.37 12.50
CA TYR A 35 -13.92 15.24 11.94
C TYR A 35 -14.49 16.58 11.42
N ASP A 36 -13.63 17.39 10.81
CA ASP A 36 -14.03 18.68 10.25
C ASP A 36 -14.35 18.58 8.73
N ALA A 37 -14.47 19.73 8.08
CA ALA A 37 -14.76 19.84 6.63
C ALA A 37 -13.63 19.31 5.71
N THR A 38 -12.52 18.80 6.27
CA THR A 38 -11.41 18.18 5.54
C THR A 38 -11.48 16.65 5.55
N THR A 39 -12.42 16.07 6.31
CA THR A 39 -12.62 14.62 6.38
C THR A 39 -13.36 14.14 5.14
N SER A 40 -12.69 13.29 4.36
CA SER A 40 -13.20 12.72 3.11
C SER A 40 -13.47 11.24 3.27
N ALA A 41 -14.72 10.84 3.02
CA ALA A 41 -15.10 9.42 3.06
C ALA A 41 -14.40 8.63 1.95
N ILE A 42 -14.12 7.37 2.22
CA ILE A 42 -13.74 6.38 1.21
C ILE A 42 -14.97 5.61 0.75
N VAL A 43 -15.22 5.63 -0.56
CA VAL A 43 -16.35 4.96 -1.21
C VAL A 43 -15.89 3.97 -2.28
N ASP A 44 -16.73 2.99 -2.60
CA ASP A 44 -16.53 2.10 -3.74
C ASP A 44 -16.71 2.83 -5.09
N ASN A 45 -16.49 2.12 -6.21
CA ASN A 45 -16.64 2.70 -7.55
C ASN A 45 -18.06 3.17 -7.90
N ALA A 46 -19.06 2.77 -7.11
CA ALA A 46 -20.47 3.11 -7.27
C ALA A 46 -20.90 4.23 -6.32
N GLY A 47 -20.01 4.70 -5.45
CA GLY A 47 -20.27 5.75 -4.46
C GLY A 47 -20.87 5.24 -3.15
N ASN A 48 -20.92 3.92 -2.92
CA ASN A 48 -21.30 3.39 -1.61
C ASN A 48 -20.13 3.51 -0.65
N VAL A 49 -20.39 4.01 0.55
CA VAL A 49 -19.36 4.07 1.59
C VAL A 49 -18.92 2.66 1.96
N ILE A 50 -17.60 2.48 2.08
CA ILE A 50 -17.02 1.22 2.55
C ILE A 50 -17.38 1.08 4.05
N ALA A 51 -18.18 0.07 4.39
CA ALA A 51 -18.68 -0.12 5.75
C ALA A 51 -17.57 -0.48 6.76
N ASP A 52 -17.79 -0.20 8.04
CA ASP A 52 -16.91 -0.63 9.12
C ASP A 52 -16.64 -2.14 9.09
N GLY A 53 -15.36 -2.50 9.26
CA GLY A 53 -14.89 -3.89 9.17
C GLY A 53 -14.94 -4.49 7.76
N SER A 54 -15.34 -3.72 6.74
CA SER A 54 -15.25 -4.10 5.33
C SER A 54 -14.18 -3.26 4.63
N GLY A 55 -13.40 -3.86 3.73
CA GLY A 55 -12.27 -3.17 3.12
C GLY A 55 -10.98 -3.25 3.95
N PHE A 56 -9.88 -3.05 3.23
CA PHE A 56 -8.52 -3.26 3.71
C PHE A 56 -7.74 -1.97 3.50
N VAL A 57 -6.98 -1.55 4.51
CA VAL A 57 -6.03 -0.45 4.39
C VAL A 57 -4.64 -0.94 4.75
N ALA A 58 -3.64 -0.57 3.96
CA ALA A 58 -2.25 -0.82 4.26
C ALA A 58 -1.39 0.39 3.95
N ILE A 59 -0.33 0.54 4.76
CA ILE A 59 0.75 1.49 4.47
C ILE A 59 2.01 0.68 4.17
N GLY A 60 2.80 1.18 3.22
CA GLY A 60 3.96 0.48 2.70
C GLY A 60 4.56 1.21 1.51
N SER A 61 5.28 0.48 0.68
CA SER A 61 5.94 1.04 -0.49
C SER A 61 5.81 0.17 -1.74
N PHE A 62 5.80 0.78 -2.92
CA PHE A 62 6.05 0.10 -4.20
C PHE A 62 7.54 0.11 -4.57
N GLY A 63 8.42 0.42 -3.61
CA GLY A 63 9.85 0.54 -3.80
C GLY A 63 10.20 1.58 -4.87
N SER A 64 10.94 1.16 -5.90
CA SER A 64 11.40 2.02 -6.99
C SER A 64 10.45 2.07 -8.21
N MET A 65 9.23 1.56 -8.11
CA MET A 65 8.28 1.61 -9.23
C MET A 65 7.89 3.04 -9.59
N SER A 66 7.72 3.32 -10.89
CA SER A 66 7.18 4.61 -11.30
C SER A 66 5.66 4.66 -11.09
N ILE A 67 5.10 5.87 -10.96
CA ILE A 67 3.64 6.08 -10.87
C ILE A 67 2.91 5.39 -12.04
N ALA A 68 3.48 5.45 -13.25
CA ALA A 68 2.90 4.82 -14.43
C ALA A 68 2.87 3.29 -14.33
N ASP A 69 3.90 2.68 -13.72
CA ASP A 69 3.94 1.23 -13.51
C ASP A 69 2.96 0.79 -12.42
N ILE A 70 2.80 1.59 -11.35
CA ILE A 70 1.79 1.35 -10.31
C ILE A 70 0.39 1.39 -10.93
N GLN A 71 0.10 2.41 -11.75
CA GLN A 71 -1.17 2.53 -12.48
C GLN A 71 -1.42 1.43 -13.51
N ALA A 72 -0.38 0.70 -13.93
CA ALA A 72 -0.46 -0.38 -14.90
C ALA A 72 -0.65 -1.77 -14.24
N LEU A 73 -0.62 -1.87 -12.91
CA LEU A 73 -1.01 -3.09 -12.21
C LEU A 73 -2.45 -3.44 -12.57
N THR A 74 -2.76 -4.73 -12.80
CA THR A 74 -4.01 -5.15 -13.45
C THR A 74 -5.03 -5.82 -12.54
N ASP A 75 -4.63 -6.23 -11.33
CA ASP A 75 -5.48 -6.93 -10.37
C ASP A 75 -4.88 -6.88 -8.95
N GLY A 76 -5.64 -7.37 -7.98
CA GLY A 76 -5.20 -7.40 -6.59
C GLY A 76 -3.99 -8.30 -6.31
N THR A 77 -3.77 -9.35 -7.10
CA THR A 77 -2.59 -10.21 -6.93
C THR A 77 -1.31 -9.49 -7.39
N ALA A 78 -1.40 -8.72 -8.47
CA ALA A 78 -0.32 -7.85 -8.93
C ALA A 78 -0.05 -6.73 -7.91
N MET A 79 -1.11 -6.14 -7.34
CA MET A 79 -1.00 -5.14 -6.26
C MET A 79 -0.27 -5.71 -5.04
N ALA A 80 -0.75 -6.84 -4.51
CA ALA A 80 -0.17 -7.49 -3.33
C ALA A 80 1.28 -7.94 -3.54
N SER A 81 1.63 -8.34 -4.76
CA SER A 81 3.00 -8.75 -5.08
C SER A 81 3.97 -7.57 -5.28
N ALA A 82 3.47 -6.41 -5.69
CA ALA A 82 4.27 -5.23 -5.96
C ALA A 82 4.44 -4.32 -4.74
N PHE A 83 3.60 -4.50 -3.73
CA PHE A 83 3.54 -3.66 -2.55
C PHE A 83 4.25 -4.32 -1.35
N ASP A 84 5.33 -3.69 -0.91
CA ASP A 84 6.01 -4.02 0.33
C ASP A 84 5.22 -3.37 1.49
N GLU A 85 4.29 -4.14 2.06
CA GLU A 85 3.47 -3.72 3.20
C GLU A 85 4.33 -3.58 4.46
N LEU A 86 4.20 -2.44 5.16
CA LEU A 86 4.68 -2.27 6.52
C LEU A 86 3.73 -2.95 7.51
N SER A 87 2.46 -2.56 7.45
CA SER A 87 1.37 -3.14 8.23
C SER A 87 0.03 -2.76 7.60
N SER A 88 -1.01 -3.48 7.99
CA SER A 88 -2.38 -3.29 7.54
C SER A 88 -3.38 -3.14 8.68
N GLY A 89 -4.57 -2.70 8.31
CA GLY A 89 -5.73 -2.49 9.18
C GLY A 89 -7.03 -2.58 8.39
N THR A 90 -8.13 -2.26 9.05
CA THR A 90 -9.48 -2.31 8.46
C THR A 90 -10.10 -0.91 8.42
N MET A 91 -11.01 -0.69 7.48
CA MET A 91 -11.88 0.50 7.53
C MET A 91 -12.76 0.47 8.77
N GLY A 92 -13.20 1.65 9.19
CA GLY A 92 -14.07 1.85 10.35
C GLY A 92 -13.37 1.79 11.70
N ALA A 93 -12.04 1.62 11.75
CA ALA A 93 -11.25 1.70 12.99
C ALA A 93 -11.45 3.01 13.76
N ALA A 94 -11.92 4.06 13.08
CA ALA A 94 -12.27 5.37 13.63
C ALA A 94 -13.75 5.51 14.07
N GLY A 95 -14.53 4.43 14.06
CA GLY A 95 -15.93 4.41 14.50
C GLY A 95 -16.98 4.88 13.49
N PHE A 96 -16.59 5.13 12.23
CA PHE A 96 -17.50 5.51 11.14
C PHE A 96 -17.17 4.77 9.85
N ASP A 97 -18.20 4.43 9.07
CA ASP A 97 -18.05 3.89 7.72
C ASP A 97 -17.24 4.87 6.85
N GLY A 98 -16.37 4.34 5.99
CA GLY A 98 -15.57 5.14 5.05
C GLY A 98 -14.43 5.92 5.68
N VAL A 99 -14.16 5.71 6.96
CA VAL A 99 -13.08 6.37 7.69
C VAL A 99 -12.17 5.33 8.32
N TRP A 100 -10.88 5.62 8.40
CA TRP A 100 -9.88 4.77 9.04
C TRP A 100 -8.84 5.63 9.76
N SER A 101 -8.34 5.09 10.87
CA SER A 101 -7.07 5.50 11.46
C SER A 101 -6.44 4.28 12.11
N ALA A 102 -5.14 4.16 11.93
CA ALA A 102 -4.36 3.12 12.55
C ALA A 102 -2.95 3.62 12.82
N SER A 103 -2.35 3.09 13.89
CA SER A 103 -0.91 3.16 14.10
C SER A 103 -0.31 1.90 13.52
N PHE A 104 0.59 2.06 12.56
CA PHE A 104 1.28 0.97 11.88
C PHE A 104 2.70 0.92 12.39
N GLU A 105 2.97 -0.05 13.25
CA GLU A 105 4.29 -0.32 13.81
C GLU A 105 4.81 -1.64 13.21
N ASP A 106 6.04 -1.67 12.73
CA ASP A 106 6.75 -2.95 12.56
C ASP A 106 7.71 -3.16 13.74
N ALA A 107 7.62 -4.34 14.35
CA ALA A 107 8.52 -4.78 15.42
C ALA A 107 9.76 -5.53 14.87
N GLY A 108 9.95 -5.53 13.54
CA GLY A 108 10.96 -6.28 12.80
C GLY A 108 12.04 -5.42 12.14
N ASP A 109 12.70 -6.00 11.12
CA ASP A 109 13.73 -5.36 10.28
C ASP A 109 13.08 -4.66 9.09
N THR A 110 12.83 -3.36 9.24
CA THR A 110 12.28 -2.51 8.18
C THR A 110 13.35 -1.85 7.31
N SER A 111 14.59 -2.35 7.32
CA SER A 111 15.68 -1.76 6.51
C SER A 111 15.38 -1.75 5.01
N SER A 112 14.49 -2.63 4.52
CA SER A 112 14.04 -2.63 3.13
C SER A 112 13.14 -1.43 2.80
N LEU A 113 12.38 -0.93 3.77
CA LEU A 113 11.46 0.20 3.61
C LEU A 113 12.13 1.54 3.88
N ALA A 114 13.26 1.55 4.59
CA ALA A 114 14.05 2.74 4.86
C ALA A 114 14.35 3.55 3.58
N GLY A 115 13.97 4.83 3.56
CA GLY A 115 14.19 5.70 2.41
C GLY A 115 13.33 5.38 1.19
N GLN A 116 12.38 4.44 1.29
CA GLN A 116 11.42 4.16 0.24
C GLN A 116 10.23 5.12 0.32
N PRO A 117 9.56 5.41 -0.80
CA PRO A 117 8.42 6.30 -0.80
C PRO A 117 7.20 5.68 -0.11
N ILE A 118 6.45 6.51 0.60
CA ILE A 118 5.32 6.08 1.42
C ILE A 118 4.03 6.11 0.60
N TYR A 119 3.28 5.01 0.63
CA TYR A 119 1.98 4.92 0.01
C TYR A 119 0.96 4.33 0.99
N THR A 120 -0.27 4.83 0.88
CA THR A 120 -1.45 4.15 1.44
C THR A 120 -2.18 3.45 0.31
N VAL A 121 -2.49 2.17 0.49
CA VAL A 121 -3.32 1.37 -0.42
C VAL A 121 -4.60 0.98 0.31
N ILE A 122 -5.73 1.26 -0.32
CA ILE A 122 -7.05 0.87 0.17
C ILE A 122 -7.70 -0.03 -0.87
N GLY A 123 -8.18 -1.19 -0.43
CA GLY A 123 -8.93 -2.15 -1.21
C GLY A 123 -10.31 -2.39 -0.62
N ASN A 124 -11.27 -2.83 -1.44
CA ASN A 124 -12.62 -3.17 -1.01
C ASN A 124 -12.77 -4.64 -0.51
N GLY A 125 -11.75 -5.47 -0.69
CA GLY A 125 -11.70 -6.84 -0.19
C GLY A 125 -11.20 -6.93 1.27
N SER A 126 -11.00 -8.15 1.75
CA SER A 126 -10.41 -8.41 3.08
C SER A 126 -8.89 -8.29 3.11
N ASP A 127 -8.26 -8.28 1.94
CA ASP A 127 -6.82 -8.05 1.72
C ASP A 127 -6.60 -7.50 0.29
N LEU A 128 -5.37 -7.12 -0.04
CA LEU A 128 -5.03 -6.60 -1.38
C LEU A 128 -5.30 -7.62 -2.49
N SER A 129 -5.02 -8.90 -2.26
CA SER A 129 -5.15 -9.95 -3.29
C SER A 129 -6.61 -10.29 -3.62
N LEU A 130 -7.51 -10.10 -2.66
CA LEU A 130 -8.95 -10.33 -2.78
C LEU A 130 -9.74 -9.06 -3.14
N SER A 131 -9.06 -7.92 -3.27
CA SER A 131 -9.68 -6.67 -3.70
C SER A 131 -9.76 -6.57 -5.23
N ASP A 132 -10.87 -6.06 -5.74
CA ASP A 132 -11.08 -5.79 -7.18
C ASP A 132 -11.21 -4.29 -7.48
N GLN A 133 -11.28 -3.46 -6.45
CA GLN A 133 -11.24 -2.01 -6.53
C GLN A 133 -10.17 -1.47 -5.59
N PHE A 134 -9.47 -0.43 -6.04
CA PHE A 134 -8.33 0.12 -5.33
C PHE A 134 -8.34 1.64 -5.31
N PHE A 135 -7.79 2.17 -4.24
CA PHE A 135 -7.36 3.54 -4.10
C PHE A 135 -5.91 3.52 -3.61
N VAL A 136 -5.03 4.25 -4.28
CA VAL A 136 -3.61 4.36 -3.93
C VAL A 136 -3.27 5.83 -3.80
N TYR A 137 -2.71 6.18 -2.66
CA TYR A 137 -2.32 7.53 -2.33
C TYR A 137 -0.81 7.59 -2.05
N TYR A 138 -0.12 8.50 -2.74
CA TYR A 138 1.29 8.77 -2.52
C TYR A 138 1.44 9.89 -1.49
N HIS A 139 2.24 9.67 -0.46
CA HIS A 139 2.48 10.63 0.61
C HIS A 139 3.77 11.42 0.36
N GLY A 140 3.74 12.40 -0.55
CA GLY A 140 4.93 13.14 -0.98
C GLY A 140 5.53 14.09 0.06
N ASP A 141 4.75 14.51 1.07
CA ASP A 141 5.16 15.53 2.04
C ASP A 141 5.36 14.97 3.46
N VAL A 142 5.05 13.69 3.69
CA VAL A 142 5.35 13.02 4.97
C VAL A 142 6.85 13.09 5.23
N ASN A 143 7.26 13.43 6.46
CA ASN A 143 8.67 13.62 6.82
C ASN A 143 9.42 14.68 6.00
N GLY A 144 8.69 15.56 5.28
CA GLY A 144 9.26 16.55 4.36
C GLY A 144 9.96 15.96 3.12
N THR A 145 9.87 14.65 2.91
CA THR A 145 10.55 13.93 1.81
C THR A 145 9.65 12.90 1.13
N GLY A 146 8.56 12.50 1.77
CA GLY A 146 7.68 11.42 1.37
C GLY A 146 8.28 10.03 1.53
N LEU A 147 9.37 9.90 2.30
CA LEU A 147 10.12 8.66 2.49
C LEU A 147 10.02 8.17 3.93
N PHE A 148 10.04 6.85 4.12
CA PHE A 148 10.15 6.25 5.44
C PHE A 148 11.49 6.59 6.11
N LEU A 149 11.43 6.90 7.40
CA LEU A 149 12.62 7.08 8.24
C LEU A 149 12.79 5.86 9.15
N GLU A 150 14.00 5.32 9.25
CA GLU A 150 14.33 4.16 10.11
C GLU A 150 14.13 4.41 11.62
N ASP A 151 13.90 5.66 12.01
CA ASP A 151 13.63 6.03 13.40
C ASP A 151 12.12 6.10 13.63
N PRO A 152 11.52 5.18 14.42
CA PRO A 152 10.08 5.12 14.62
C PRO A 152 9.51 6.41 15.21
N GLY A 153 10.31 7.19 15.94
CA GLY A 153 9.86 8.45 16.55
C GLY A 153 9.84 9.64 15.59
N ASN A 154 10.40 9.51 14.39
CA ASN A 154 10.59 10.63 13.46
C ASN A 154 9.63 10.62 12.28
N ASN A 155 8.85 9.55 12.08
CA ASN A 155 7.84 9.53 11.04
C ASN A 155 6.60 10.35 11.48
N THR A 156 6.17 11.28 10.63
CA THR A 156 4.93 12.05 10.81
C THR A 156 3.73 11.28 10.25
N ASP A 157 2.53 11.72 10.60
CA ASP A 157 1.29 11.08 10.16
C ASP A 157 1.12 11.11 8.63
N ALA A 158 0.73 9.97 8.05
CA ALA A 158 0.33 9.80 6.66
C ALA A 158 -1.18 10.08 6.53
N VAL A 159 -1.50 11.31 6.15
CA VAL A 159 -2.89 11.80 6.11
C VAL A 159 -3.42 11.82 4.68
N VAL A 160 -4.52 11.09 4.47
CA VAL A 160 -5.34 11.07 3.25
C VAL A 160 -6.56 11.96 3.47
N ALA A 161 -6.40 13.28 3.34
CA ALA A 161 -7.47 14.24 3.57
C ALA A 161 -7.48 15.30 2.47
N GLU A 162 -8.49 16.17 2.49
CA GLU A 162 -8.52 17.34 1.62
C GLU A 162 -7.89 18.58 2.25
N GLY A 163 -7.31 19.43 1.38
CA GLY A 163 -6.81 20.74 1.79
C GLY A 163 -5.53 20.68 2.62
N ALA A 164 -5.44 21.52 3.65
CA ALA A 164 -4.18 21.78 4.38
C ALA A 164 -3.65 20.58 5.18
N ALA A 165 -4.46 19.55 5.38
CA ALA A 165 -4.07 18.32 6.05
C ALA A 165 -3.60 17.21 5.09
N SER A 166 -3.82 17.37 3.78
CA SER A 166 -3.36 16.44 2.75
C SER A 166 -1.84 16.31 2.77
N THR A 167 -1.31 15.09 2.80
CA THR A 167 0.15 14.84 2.80
C THR A 167 0.70 14.34 1.47
N GLY A 168 -0.13 14.36 0.41
CA GLY A 168 0.33 14.05 -0.94
C GLY A 168 -0.78 14.03 -1.99
N SER A 169 -0.82 12.99 -2.82
CA SER A 169 -1.63 12.95 -4.04
C SER A 169 -2.14 11.56 -4.41
N VAL A 170 -3.32 11.50 -5.04
CA VAL A 170 -3.92 10.27 -5.57
C VAL A 170 -3.11 9.73 -6.75
N VAL A 171 -2.79 8.44 -6.71
CA VAL A 171 -2.11 7.68 -7.78
C VAL A 171 -3.09 6.78 -8.53
N ILE A 172 -3.91 6.03 -7.79
CA ILE A 172 -5.03 5.22 -8.32
C ILE A 172 -6.28 5.61 -7.54
N GLY A 173 -7.40 5.70 -8.23
CA GLY A 173 -8.66 6.16 -7.65
C GLY A 173 -9.01 7.55 -8.15
N GLU A 174 -10.14 8.06 -7.69
CA GLU A 174 -10.59 9.40 -8.00
C GLU A 174 -11.03 10.13 -6.73
N HIS A 175 -11.27 11.41 -6.87
CA HIS A 175 -11.62 12.29 -5.76
C HIS A 175 -12.62 13.35 -6.23
N GLY A 176 -13.69 13.56 -5.45
CA GLY A 176 -14.71 14.57 -5.72
C GLY A 176 -15.81 14.16 -6.70
N ASN A 177 -15.85 12.88 -7.11
CA ASN A 177 -16.95 12.32 -7.90
C ASN A 177 -18.20 12.05 -7.06
N PHE A 178 -17.99 11.78 -5.77
CA PHE A 178 -19.04 11.59 -4.79
C PHE A 178 -18.83 12.57 -3.65
N ASN A 179 -19.90 12.83 -2.90
CA ASN A 179 -19.83 13.60 -1.67
C ASN A 179 -20.46 12.80 -0.53
N TYR A 180 -19.92 12.97 0.66
CA TYR A 180 -20.42 12.35 1.87
C TYR A 180 -20.43 13.36 3.02
N ASP A 181 -21.40 13.22 3.92
CA ASP A 181 -21.58 14.13 5.06
C ASP A 181 -21.54 13.33 6.36
N PHE A 182 -20.50 13.59 7.17
CA PHE A 182 -20.36 13.06 8.53
C PHE A 182 -21.04 13.94 9.60
N GLY A 183 -21.89 14.89 9.19
CA GLY A 183 -22.56 15.86 10.06
C GLY A 183 -21.91 17.25 10.11
N ALA A 184 -20.88 17.49 9.28
CA ALA A 184 -20.14 18.74 9.19
C ALA A 184 -20.32 19.45 7.82
N GLY A 185 -21.09 18.87 6.91
CA GLY A 185 -21.27 19.36 5.55
C GLY A 185 -20.91 18.29 4.51
N ASN A 186 -21.28 18.55 3.26
CA ASN A 186 -21.06 17.62 2.17
C ASN A 186 -19.62 17.78 1.65
N ASN A 187 -18.75 16.83 1.99
CA ASN A 187 -17.33 16.85 1.61
C ASN A 187 -17.11 15.89 0.43
N ALA A 188 -16.14 16.21 -0.41
CA ALA A 188 -15.80 15.34 -1.53
C ALA A 188 -15.15 14.04 -0.98
N ALA A 189 -15.59 12.93 -1.56
CA ALA A 189 -15.14 11.60 -1.19
C ALA A 189 -14.04 11.12 -2.14
N TYR A 190 -13.16 10.26 -1.61
CA TYR A 190 -12.26 9.45 -2.42
C TYR A 190 -12.98 8.18 -2.84
N ASN A 191 -12.89 7.81 -4.10
CA ASN A 191 -13.48 6.59 -4.61
C ASN A 191 -12.43 5.61 -5.11
N LEU A 192 -12.62 4.35 -4.73
CA LEU A 192 -11.90 3.23 -5.30
C LEU A 192 -12.31 3.09 -6.76
N VAL A 193 -11.35 2.73 -7.61
CA VAL A 193 -11.60 2.43 -9.01
C VAL A 193 -11.33 0.96 -9.28
N THR A 194 -12.11 0.39 -10.18
CA THR A 194 -11.77 -0.92 -10.73
C THR A 194 -10.52 -0.75 -11.59
N ILE A 195 -9.50 -1.53 -11.28
CA ILE A 195 -8.33 -1.60 -12.14
C ILE A 195 -8.78 -2.26 -13.45
N PRO A 196 -8.65 -1.59 -14.61
CA PRO A 196 -9.11 -2.13 -15.87
C PRO A 196 -8.27 -3.37 -16.20
N VAL A 197 -8.86 -4.55 -16.04
CA VAL A 197 -8.31 -5.79 -16.58
C VAL A 197 -8.24 -5.60 -18.09
N PRO A 198 -7.05 -5.68 -18.73
CA PRO A 198 -6.99 -5.64 -20.18
C PRO A 198 -7.84 -6.78 -20.72
N GLU A 199 -8.98 -6.45 -21.34
CA GLU A 199 -9.82 -7.48 -21.95
C GLU A 199 -8.92 -8.30 -22.88
N PRO A 200 -8.97 -9.65 -22.82
CA PRO A 200 -8.28 -10.46 -23.79
C PRO A 200 -8.80 -10.04 -25.15
N THR A 201 -7.98 -9.27 -25.87
CA THR A 201 -8.39 -8.58 -27.09
C THR A 201 -9.19 -9.55 -27.95
N SER A 202 -10.43 -9.19 -28.25
CA SER A 202 -11.39 -10.04 -28.99
C SER A 202 -10.83 -10.53 -30.35
N THR A 203 -9.70 -9.97 -30.80
CA THR A 203 -8.85 -10.43 -31.91
C THR A 203 -8.25 -11.82 -31.70
N ALA A 204 -7.87 -12.22 -30.48
CA ALA A 204 -7.38 -13.57 -30.19
C ALA A 204 -8.50 -14.62 -30.34
N LEU A 205 -9.72 -14.29 -29.91
CA LEU A 205 -10.89 -15.16 -30.05
C LEU A 205 -11.40 -15.22 -31.51
N LEU A 206 -11.39 -14.09 -32.24
CA LEU A 206 -11.67 -14.04 -33.68
C LEU A 206 -10.64 -14.81 -34.50
N GLY A 207 -9.35 -14.73 -34.13
CA GLY A 207 -8.28 -15.51 -34.74
C GLY A 207 -8.47 -17.02 -34.56
N LEU A 208 -8.89 -17.46 -33.37
CA LEU A 208 -9.17 -18.88 -33.09
C LEU A 208 -10.40 -19.38 -33.88
N GLY A 209 -11.45 -18.56 -33.99
CA GLY A 209 -12.62 -18.87 -34.81
C GLY A 209 -12.29 -19.02 -36.30
N ALA A 210 -11.42 -18.17 -36.85
CA ALA A 210 -10.97 -18.27 -38.23
C ALA A 210 -10.14 -19.54 -38.49
N PHE A 211 -9.29 -19.96 -37.54
CA PHE A 211 -8.54 -21.22 -37.65
C PHE A 211 -9.44 -22.47 -37.62
N ALA A 212 -10.50 -22.48 -36.80
CA ALA A 212 -11.46 -23.58 -36.75
C ALA A 212 -12.23 -23.76 -38.08
N PHE A 213 -12.57 -22.67 -38.77
CA PHE A 213 -13.21 -22.73 -40.09
C PHE A 213 -12.26 -23.20 -41.20
N VAL A 214 -10.98 -22.81 -41.16
CA VAL A 214 -9.97 -23.28 -42.14
C VAL A 214 -9.69 -24.78 -41.99
N LEU A 215 -9.66 -25.31 -40.76
CA LEU A 215 -9.46 -26.74 -40.50
C LEU A 215 -10.66 -27.60 -40.94
N ARG A 216 -11.89 -27.06 -40.96
CA ARG A 216 -13.09 -27.78 -41.42
C ARG A 216 -13.15 -27.97 -42.94
N ARG A 217 -12.43 -27.16 -43.74
CA ARG A 217 -12.46 -27.24 -45.21
C ARG A 217 -11.57 -28.35 -45.78
N ARG A 218 -10.77 -29.03 -44.96
CA ARG A 218 -9.82 -30.08 -45.39
C ARG A 218 -10.29 -31.53 -45.13
N ARG A 219 -11.57 -31.74 -44.82
CA ARG A 219 -12.20 -33.07 -44.81
C ARG A 219 -13.13 -33.22 -45.99
#